data_AF-B0N5Y6-F1
#
_entry.id   AF-B0N5Y6-F1
#
_cell.length_a   1.000
_cell.length_b   1.000
_cell.length_c   1.000
_cell.angle_alpha   90.00
_cell.angle_beta   90.00
_cell.angle_gamma   90.00
#
_symmetry.space_group_name_H-M   'P 1'
#
loop_
_entity.id
_entity.type
_entity.pdbx_description
1 polymer ?
#
loop_
_entity_poly.entity_id
_entity_poly.type
_entity_poly.pdbx_seq_one_letter_code
_entity_poly.pdbx_strand_id
1 'polypeptide(L)'
;MFFKQQSGKIGYDIDERKMGMEKLIIYKKQIITTIIIIVISVICFGVYILHTTLNNINYSKSEAHVVALKQFPGTIVSSQIEYEHMQIFYHLEIENQQQELIEINISAKSGKIIGFEYKE
;
A
#
# COMPACT_ATOMS: atom_id res chain seq x y z
N MET A 1 14.69 78.82 9.40
CA MET A 1 14.60 78.10 8.12
C MET A 1 15.06 76.67 8.36
N PHE A 2 14.15 75.73 8.67
CA PHE A 2 14.48 74.32 8.86
C PHE A 2 13.39 73.47 8.22
N PHE A 3 13.65 72.94 7.04
CA PHE A 3 12.92 71.79 6.51
C PHE A 3 13.95 70.83 5.92
N LYS A 4 14.47 69.95 6.77
CA LYS A 4 15.33 68.84 6.38
C LYS A 4 14.44 67.66 6.00
N GLN A 5 14.37 67.40 4.70
CA GLN A 5 14.32 66.10 4.05
C GLN A 5 13.81 64.92 4.91
N GLN A 6 12.50 64.62 4.81
CA GLN A 6 11.91 63.35 5.25
C GLN A 6 11.35 62.49 4.10
N SER A 7 11.46 62.91 2.84
CA SER A 7 10.82 62.21 1.72
C SER A 7 11.45 60.87 1.34
N GLY A 8 12.67 60.55 1.82
CA GLY A 8 13.38 59.32 1.46
C GLY A 8 13.04 58.10 2.33
N LYS A 9 12.66 58.30 3.61
CA LYS A 9 12.39 57.16 4.51
C LYS A 9 11.01 56.54 4.28
N ILE A 10 10.04 57.35 3.83
CA ILE A 10 8.67 56.89 3.58
C ILE A 10 8.59 55.90 2.41
N GLY A 11 9.40 56.08 1.35
CA GLY A 11 9.40 55.15 0.20
C GLY A 11 9.98 53.78 0.56
N TYR A 12 11.12 53.76 1.24
CA TYR A 12 11.76 52.51 1.69
C TYR A 12 10.89 51.71 2.66
N ASP A 13 10.24 52.38 3.64
CA ASP A 13 9.36 51.69 4.58
C ASP A 13 8.14 51.07 3.86
N ILE A 14 7.53 51.80 2.91
CA ILE A 14 6.36 51.29 2.16
C ILE A 14 6.74 50.07 1.30
N ASP A 15 7.89 50.07 0.63
CA ASP A 15 8.35 48.92 -0.17
C ASP A 15 8.74 47.71 0.68
N GLU A 16 9.38 47.91 1.84
CA GLU A 16 9.71 46.82 2.77
C GLU A 16 8.46 46.18 3.38
N ARG A 17 7.44 46.99 3.71
CA ARG A 17 6.13 46.53 4.17
C ARG A 17 5.39 45.74 3.08
N LYS A 18 5.41 46.21 1.83
CA LYS A 18 4.81 45.49 0.69
C LYS A 18 5.50 44.15 0.44
N MET A 19 6.83 44.13 0.44
CA MET A 19 7.63 42.91 0.26
C MET A 19 7.36 41.88 1.38
N GLY A 20 7.20 42.34 2.63
CA GLY A 20 6.80 41.48 3.75
C GLY A 20 5.40 40.88 3.59
N MET A 21 4.43 41.69 3.13
CA MET A 21 3.06 41.24 2.88
C MET A 21 2.97 40.23 1.72
N GLU A 22 3.71 40.44 0.63
CA GLU A 22 3.75 39.50 -0.50
C GLU A 22 4.32 38.14 -0.10
N LYS A 23 5.41 38.12 0.69
CA LYS A 23 5.98 36.87 1.23
C LYS A 23 4.98 36.11 2.10
N LEU A 24 4.19 36.81 2.92
CA LEU A 24 3.15 36.19 3.75
C LEU A 24 2.00 35.62 2.92
N ILE A 25 1.60 36.30 1.85
CA ILE A 25 0.57 35.80 0.92
C ILE A 25 1.07 34.57 0.17
N ILE A 26 2.32 34.57 -0.30
CA ILE A 26 2.96 33.43 -0.97
C ILE A 26 3.08 32.24 -0.03
N TYR A 27 3.52 32.46 1.22
CA TYR A 27 3.66 31.40 2.23
C TYR A 27 2.31 30.72 2.56
N LYS A 28 1.24 31.51 2.75
CA LYS A 28 -0.10 30.96 3.00
C LYS A 28 -0.64 30.15 1.81
N LYS A 29 -0.42 30.62 0.58
CA LYS A 29 -0.79 29.88 -0.64
C LYS A 29 -0.01 28.57 -0.75
N GLN A 30 1.30 28.59 -0.45
CA GLN A 30 2.15 27.40 -0.49
C GLN A 30 1.73 26.34 0.54
N ILE A 31 1.36 26.75 1.76
CA ILE A 31 0.81 25.83 2.77
C ILE A 31 -0.47 25.14 2.26
N ILE A 32 -1.39 25.92 1.66
CA ILE A 32 -2.65 25.37 1.12
C ILE A 32 -2.35 24.36 0.00
N THR A 33 -1.42 24.67 -0.90
CA THR A 33 -1.02 23.77 -1.98
C THR A 33 -0.38 22.48 -1.44
N THR A 34 0.49 22.56 -0.44
CA THR A 34 1.12 21.37 0.16
C THR A 34 0.09 20.46 0.83
N ILE A 35 -0.90 21.01 1.54
CA ILE A 35 -1.97 20.22 2.17
C ILE A 35 -2.78 19.46 1.12
N ILE A 36 -3.13 20.10 0.00
CA ILE A 36 -3.88 19.46 -1.08
C ILE A 36 -3.09 18.28 -1.68
N ILE A 37 -1.79 18.44 -1.89
CA ILE A 37 -0.92 17.37 -2.43
C ILE A 37 -0.83 16.18 -1.46
N ILE A 38 -0.74 16.45 -0.15
CA ILE A 38 -0.73 15.39 0.87
C ILE A 38 -2.05 14.65 0.89
N VAL A 39 -3.19 15.36 0.84
CA VAL A 39 -4.52 14.75 0.81
C VAL A 39 -4.69 13.88 -0.43
N ILE A 40 -4.27 14.37 -1.61
CA ILE A 40 -4.29 13.58 -2.85
C ILE A 40 -3.40 12.34 -2.73
N SER A 41 -2.20 12.47 -2.15
CA SER A 41 -1.30 11.32 -1.93
C SER A 41 -1.92 10.27 -1.01
N VAL A 42 -2.60 10.68 0.06
CA VAL A 42 -3.31 9.76 0.98
C VAL A 42 -4.45 9.04 0.26
N ILE A 43 -5.22 9.74 -0.59
CA ILE A 43 -6.29 9.14 -1.38
C ILE A 43 -5.71 8.14 -2.41
N CYS A 44 -4.66 8.52 -3.13
CA CYS A 44 -3.97 7.64 -4.07
C CYS A 44 -3.40 6.40 -3.38
N PHE A 45 -2.83 6.54 -2.18
CA PHE A 45 -2.31 5.43 -1.40
C PHE A 45 -3.43 4.50 -0.91
N GLY A 46 -4.57 5.06 -0.49
CA GLY A 46 -5.75 4.28 -0.11
C GLY A 46 -6.34 3.48 -1.29
N VAL A 47 -6.46 4.10 -2.47
CA VAL A 47 -6.89 3.41 -3.70
C VAL A 47 -5.88 2.35 -4.14
N TYR A 48 -4.58 2.61 -3.99
CA TYR A 48 -3.53 1.63 -4.28
C TYR A 48 -3.65 0.39 -3.38
N ILE A 49 -3.80 0.56 -2.07
CA ILE A 49 -4.03 -0.54 -1.12
C ILE A 49 -5.31 -1.30 -1.50
N LEU A 50 -6.39 -0.59 -1.82
CA LEU A 50 -7.66 -1.21 -2.21
C LEU A 50 -7.53 -2.03 -3.50
N HIS A 51 -6.87 -1.50 -4.54
CA HIS A 51 -6.62 -2.23 -5.79
C HIS A 51 -5.82 -3.50 -5.55
N THR A 52 -4.83 -3.48 -4.65
CA THR A 52 -4.16 -4.73 -4.28
C THR A 52 -5.12 -5.71 -3.63
N THR A 53 -6.08 -5.26 -2.84
CA THR A 53 -6.93 -6.14 -2.00
C THR A 53 -8.12 -6.73 -2.78
N LEU A 54 -8.61 -6.06 -3.82
CA LEU A 54 -9.87 -6.42 -4.51
C LEU A 54 -9.75 -7.51 -5.59
N ASN A 55 -8.55 -7.96 -5.96
CA ASN A 55 -8.39 -9.08 -6.90
C ASN A 55 -8.45 -10.43 -6.16
N ASN A 56 -9.66 -10.99 -6.09
CA ASN A 56 -9.99 -12.00 -5.08
C ASN A 56 -9.63 -13.46 -5.45
N ILE A 57 -9.41 -13.82 -6.71
CA ILE A 57 -8.79 -15.10 -7.10
C ILE A 57 -8.04 -14.85 -8.41
N ASN A 58 -6.71 -15.00 -8.41
CA ASN A 58 -5.88 -14.80 -9.60
C ASN A 58 -5.06 -16.06 -9.94
N TYR A 59 -5.03 -17.02 -9.02
CA TYR A 59 -4.44 -18.34 -9.19
C TYR A 59 -5.56 -19.36 -9.18
N SER A 60 -5.55 -20.28 -10.15
CA SER A 60 -6.50 -21.39 -10.18
C SER A 60 -6.13 -22.47 -9.16
N LYS A 61 -7.12 -23.29 -8.80
CA LYS A 61 -6.92 -24.48 -7.95
C LYS A 61 -5.87 -25.42 -8.53
N SER A 62 -5.89 -25.64 -9.84
CA SER A 62 -4.92 -26.47 -10.55
C SER A 62 -3.50 -25.91 -10.50
N GLU A 63 -3.32 -24.59 -10.60
CA GLU A 63 -1.99 -23.99 -10.48
C GLU A 63 -1.48 -24.09 -9.04
N ALA A 64 -2.36 -23.95 -8.04
CA ALA A 64 -2.01 -24.18 -6.64
C ALA A 64 -1.56 -25.63 -6.41
N HIS A 65 -2.21 -26.62 -7.04
CA HIS A 65 -1.78 -28.02 -6.99
C HIS A 65 -0.37 -28.21 -7.55
N VAL A 66 -0.08 -27.59 -8.70
CA VAL A 66 1.26 -27.65 -9.32
C VAL A 66 2.31 -27.02 -8.42
N VAL A 67 2.02 -25.87 -7.80
CA VAL A 67 2.94 -25.22 -6.85
C VAL A 67 3.19 -26.11 -5.63
N ALA A 68 2.13 -26.71 -5.07
CA ALA A 68 2.24 -27.58 -3.91
C ALA A 68 3.07 -28.82 -4.21
N LEU A 69 2.75 -29.55 -5.28
CA LEU A 69 3.41 -30.78 -5.69
C LEU A 69 4.87 -30.57 -6.13
N LYS A 70 5.20 -29.37 -6.62
CA LYS A 70 6.58 -29.02 -6.96
C LYS A 70 7.47 -28.89 -5.71
N GLN A 71 6.90 -28.45 -4.59
CA GLN A 71 7.62 -28.26 -3.33
C GLN A 71 7.55 -29.50 -2.44
N PHE A 72 6.39 -30.15 -2.39
CA PHE A 72 6.10 -31.31 -1.57
C PHE A 72 5.63 -32.46 -2.48
N PRO A 73 6.55 -33.35 -2.90
CA PRO A 73 6.18 -34.49 -3.73
C PRO A 73 5.28 -35.43 -2.94
N GLY A 74 4.23 -35.93 -3.59
CA GLY A 74 3.25 -36.80 -2.95
C GLY A 74 1.95 -36.86 -3.74
N THR A 75 0.88 -37.31 -3.07
CA THR A 75 -0.46 -37.37 -3.63
C THR A 75 -1.36 -36.38 -2.89
N ILE A 76 -2.05 -35.52 -3.63
CA ILE A 76 -3.07 -34.64 -3.02
C ILE A 76 -4.26 -35.50 -2.62
N VAL A 77 -4.52 -35.61 -1.32
CA VAL A 77 -5.63 -36.40 -0.76
C VAL A 77 -6.84 -35.52 -0.42
N SER A 78 -6.61 -34.22 -0.17
CA SER A 78 -7.68 -33.24 0.07
C SER A 78 -7.33 -31.90 -0.56
N SER A 79 -8.36 -31.18 -1.02
CA SER A 79 -8.18 -29.86 -1.60
C SER A 79 -9.44 -29.00 -1.48
N GLN A 80 -9.36 -28.00 -0.61
CA GLN A 80 -10.45 -27.11 -0.24
C GLN A 80 -10.10 -25.65 -0.52
N ILE A 81 -11.13 -24.81 -0.63
CA ILE A 81 -10.98 -23.36 -0.74
C ILE A 81 -11.52 -22.79 0.55
N GLU A 82 -10.70 -21.99 1.22
CA GLU A 82 -11.05 -21.36 2.48
C GLU A 82 -10.96 -19.84 2.34
N TYR A 83 -11.75 -19.16 3.16
CA TYR A 83 -11.79 -17.71 3.23
C TYR A 83 -11.68 -17.29 4.69
N GLU A 84 -10.59 -16.60 5.03
CA GLU A 84 -10.34 -16.09 6.36
C GLU A 84 -9.67 -14.72 6.26
N HIS A 85 -9.92 -13.83 7.22
CA HIS A 85 -9.28 -12.50 7.27
C HIS A 85 -9.33 -11.71 5.95
N MET A 86 -10.45 -11.79 5.22
CA MET A 86 -10.65 -11.18 3.90
C MET A 86 -9.70 -11.69 2.80
N GLN A 87 -9.20 -12.92 2.94
CA GLN A 87 -8.28 -13.56 1.99
C GLN A 87 -8.78 -14.97 1.65
N ILE A 88 -8.72 -15.30 0.35
CA ILE A 88 -9.00 -16.66 -0.14
C ILE A 88 -7.67 -17.43 -0.25
N PHE A 89 -7.63 -18.64 0.28
CA PHE A 89 -6.52 -19.56 0.13
C PHE A 89 -6.99 -20.98 -0.19
N TYR A 90 -6.13 -21.73 -0.87
CA TYR A 90 -6.28 -23.15 -1.13
C TYR A 90 -5.64 -23.93 0.01
N HIS A 91 -6.45 -24.69 0.74
CA HIS A 91 -5.98 -25.65 1.73
C HIS A 91 -5.83 -27.01 1.04
N LEU A 92 -4.61 -27.54 1.02
CA LEU A 92 -4.26 -28.79 0.37
C LEU A 92 -3.68 -29.75 1.40
N GLU A 93 -4.07 -31.01 1.35
CA GLU A 93 -3.40 -32.07 2.10
C GLU A 93 -2.67 -32.98 1.11
N ILE A 94 -1.37 -33.15 1.32
CA ILE A 94 -0.52 -34.03 0.52
C ILE A 94 -0.02 -35.17 1.39
N GLU A 95 -0.30 -36.40 0.97
CA GLU A 95 0.29 -37.60 1.56
C GLU A 95 1.59 -37.93 0.82
N ASN A 96 2.69 -37.98 1.56
CA ASN A 96 3.99 -38.37 1.00
C ASN A 96 4.17 -39.90 1.01
N GLN A 97 5.22 -40.41 0.37
CA GLN A 97 5.51 -41.86 0.28
C GLN A 97 5.73 -42.53 1.65
N GLN A 98 6.02 -41.74 2.68
CA GLN A 98 6.20 -42.20 4.07
C GLN A 98 4.89 -42.19 4.88
N GLN A 99 3.73 -41.97 4.23
CA GLN A 99 2.42 -41.82 4.88
C GLN A 99 2.31 -40.62 5.82
N GLU A 100 3.24 -39.67 5.69
CA GLU A 100 3.16 -38.37 6.38
C GLU A 100 2.16 -37.48 5.64
N LEU A 101 1.24 -36.88 6.39
CA LEU A 101 0.25 -35.95 5.85
C LEU A 101 0.75 -34.52 6.05
N ILE A 102 0.83 -33.76 4.96
CA ILE A 102 1.31 -32.38 4.96
C ILE A 102 0.15 -31.48 4.56
N GLU A 103 -0.24 -30.59 5.47
CA GLU A 103 -1.18 -29.52 5.18
C GLU A 103 -0.44 -28.33 4.59
N ILE A 104 -1.00 -27.74 3.53
CA ILE A 104 -0.38 -26.65 2.79
C ILE A 104 -1.46 -25.61 2.47
N ASN A 105 -1.22 -24.37 2.89
CA ASN A 105 -2.05 -23.24 2.57
C ASN A 105 -1.39 -22.39 1.48
N ILE A 106 -2.09 -22.18 0.36
CA ILE A 106 -1.61 -21.39 -0.79
C ILE A 106 -2.54 -20.22 -1.05
N SER A 107 -2.00 -19.00 -1.09
CA SER A 107 -2.80 -17.80 -1.39
C SER A 107 -3.40 -17.87 -2.80
N ALA A 108 -4.73 -17.83 -2.91
CA ALA A 108 -5.44 -17.84 -4.20
C ALA A 108 -5.23 -16.55 -5.02
N LYS A 109 -4.68 -15.51 -4.38
CA LYS A 109 -4.34 -14.22 -4.99
C LYS A 109 -2.94 -14.20 -5.59
N SER A 110 -1.97 -14.85 -4.95
CA SER A 110 -0.55 -14.75 -5.35
C SER A 110 0.08 -16.07 -5.80
N GLY A 111 -0.58 -17.21 -5.56
CA GLY A 111 -0.02 -18.54 -5.81
C GLY A 111 1.13 -18.93 -4.88
N LYS A 112 1.42 -18.14 -3.84
CA LYS A 112 2.48 -18.43 -2.86
C LYS A 112 1.98 -19.31 -1.73
N ILE A 113 2.83 -20.24 -1.30
CA ILE A 113 2.64 -20.99 -0.05
C ILE A 113 2.75 -19.98 1.10
N ILE A 114 1.69 -19.88 1.90
CA ILE A 114 1.59 -18.97 3.05
C ILE A 114 1.77 -19.70 4.39
N GLY A 115 1.66 -21.03 4.39
CA GLY A 115 1.93 -21.87 5.54
C GLY A 115 1.90 -23.34 5.16
N PHE A 116 2.59 -24.17 5.93
CA PHE A 116 2.51 -25.63 5.85
C PHE A 116 2.74 -26.25 7.23
N GLU A 117 2.14 -27.40 7.49
CA GLU A 117 2.25 -28.13 8.75
C GLU A 117 2.27 -29.64 8.48
N TYR A 118 3.07 -30.38 9.25
CA TYR A 118 3.08 -31.84 9.22
C TYR A 118 2.09 -32.34 10.27
N LYS A 119 1.12 -33.14 9.84
CA LYS A 119 0.21 -33.85 10.74
C LYS A 119 0.88 -35.15 11.19
N GLU A 120 1.07 -35.29 12.51
CA GLU A 120 1.51 -36.52 13.19
C GLU A 120 0.40 -37.58 13.28
#